data_AF-A0A7K2XQF1-F1
#
_entry.id   AF-A0A7K2XQF1-F1
#
_cell.length_a   1.000
_cell.length_b   1.000
_cell.length_c   1.000
_cell.angle_alpha   90.00
_cell.angle_beta   90.00
_cell.angle_gamma   90.00
#
_symmetry.space_group_name_H-M   'P 1'
#
loop_
_entity.id
_entity.type
_entity.pdbx_description
1 polymer ?
#
loop_
_entity_poly.entity_id
_entity_poly.type
_entity_poly.pdbx_seq_one_letter_code
_entity_poly.pdbx_strand_id
1 'polypeptide(L)'
;SQAEWIAFTAQTRMSGVDVDGRKARKGAAGSVITWVRERGGRVSDDADLLANRISEAGGTPLLVAVEDEEGARVLGVIHLKDVVKEGMR
;
A
#
# COMPACT_ATOMS: atom_id res chain seq x y z
N SER A 1 12.11 21.02 -3.82
CA SER A 1 10.72 20.73 -3.42
C SER A 1 10.69 20.32 -1.97
N GLN A 2 9.62 20.66 -1.24
CA GLN A 2 9.41 20.23 0.15
C GLN A 2 8.53 18.98 0.13
N ALA A 3 8.95 17.94 0.85
CA ALA A 3 8.19 16.71 1.01
C ALA A 3 7.73 16.59 2.47
N GLU A 4 6.47 16.21 2.67
CA GLU A 4 5.92 15.85 3.98
C GLU A 4 5.90 14.33 4.10
N TRP A 5 6.67 13.80 5.06
CA TRP A 5 6.75 12.37 5.32
C TRP A 5 5.68 11.93 6.31
N ILE A 6 4.91 10.93 5.93
CA ILE A 6 3.86 10.36 6.75
C ILE A 6 4.37 9.08 7.36
N ALA A 7 4.70 9.16 8.64
CA ALA A 7 5.20 8.04 9.41
C ALA A 7 4.17 6.91 9.44
N PHE A 8 4.68 5.68 9.51
CA PHE A 8 3.84 4.53 9.75
C PHE A 8 3.16 4.63 11.12
N THR A 9 1.87 4.29 11.19
CA THR A 9 1.19 4.03 12.46
C THR A 9 0.48 2.68 12.42
N ALA A 10 0.42 2.02 13.58
CA ALA A 10 -0.27 0.73 13.69
C ALA A 10 -1.79 0.86 13.45
N GLN A 11 -2.37 2.04 13.73
CA GLN A 11 -3.79 2.31 13.57
C GLN A 11 -4.17 2.40 12.08
N THR A 12 -3.40 3.15 11.29
CA THR A 12 -3.66 3.26 9.83
C THR A 12 -3.10 2.08 9.06
N ARG A 13 -2.07 1.41 9.59
CA ARG A 13 -1.28 0.37 8.91
C ARG A 13 -0.70 0.85 7.57
N MET A 14 -0.39 2.13 7.47
CA MET A 14 0.14 2.78 6.27
C MET A 14 1.22 3.81 6.61
N SER A 15 2.12 4.04 5.67
CA SER A 15 3.01 5.20 5.61
C SER A 15 2.91 5.87 4.23
N GLY A 16 3.59 7.01 4.05
CA GLY A 16 3.56 7.69 2.77
C GLY A 16 4.41 8.96 2.70
N VAL A 17 4.21 9.68 1.60
CA VAL A 17 4.81 10.98 1.37
C VAL A 17 3.87 11.84 0.54
N ASP A 18 3.78 13.12 0.89
CA ASP A 18 3.12 14.15 0.10
C ASP A 18 4.20 15.08 -0.47
N VAL A 19 4.30 15.13 -1.80
CA VAL A 19 5.37 15.86 -2.50
C VAL A 19 4.91 16.28 -3.88
N ASP A 20 5.19 17.52 -4.26
CA ASP A 20 4.96 18.06 -5.61
C ASP A 20 3.54 17.79 -6.13
N GLY A 21 2.54 18.05 -5.28
CA GLY A 21 1.11 17.87 -5.61
C GLY A 21 0.62 16.41 -5.64
N ARG A 22 1.49 15.45 -5.34
CA ARG A 22 1.16 14.02 -5.30
C ARG A 22 1.17 13.50 -3.88
N LYS A 23 0.29 12.54 -3.59
CA LYS A 23 0.27 11.80 -2.33
C LYS A 23 0.50 10.33 -2.61
N ALA A 24 1.61 9.78 -2.15
CA ALA A 24 1.90 8.35 -2.27
C ALA A 24 1.64 7.66 -0.93
N ARG A 25 0.96 6.52 -0.95
CA ARG A 25 0.71 5.69 0.23
C ARG A 25 1.14 4.25 -0.02
N LYS A 26 1.67 3.61 1.02
CA LYS A 26 1.99 2.19 1.04
C LYS A 26 1.59 1.58 2.38
N GLY A 27 0.98 0.40 2.36
CA GLY A 27 0.59 -0.27 3.59
C GLY A 27 -0.26 -1.51 3.37
N ALA A 28 -0.92 -1.95 4.43
CA ALA A 28 -1.81 -3.11 4.37
C ALA A 28 -2.87 -2.93 3.28
N ALA A 29 -3.18 -4.01 2.55
CA ALA A 29 -4.06 -3.94 1.38
C ALA A 29 -5.39 -3.24 1.69
N GLY A 30 -6.12 -3.70 2.71
CA GLY A 30 -7.38 -3.10 3.13
C GLY A 30 -7.27 -1.60 3.46
N SER A 31 -6.19 -1.18 4.13
CA SER A 31 -6.00 0.23 4.48
C SER A 31 -5.81 1.12 3.25
N VAL A 32 -5.01 0.66 2.28
CA VAL A 32 -4.76 1.41 1.04
C VAL A 32 -6.01 1.45 0.16
N ILE A 33 -6.75 0.34 0.07
CA ILE A 33 -8.05 0.27 -0.66
C ILE A 33 -9.03 1.29 -0.09
N THR A 34 -9.19 1.33 1.24
CA THR A 34 -10.05 2.31 1.91
C THR A 34 -9.57 3.73 1.62
N TRP A 35 -8.28 4.01 1.73
CA TRP A 35 -7.71 5.33 1.46
C TRP A 35 -7.99 5.82 0.03
N VAL A 36 -7.89 4.93 -0.97
CA VAL A 36 -8.22 5.23 -2.37
C VAL A 36 -9.72 5.50 -2.53
N ARG A 37 -10.58 4.63 -1.96
CA ARG A 37 -12.05 4.75 -2.08
C ARG A 37 -12.58 6.03 -1.42
N GLU A 38 -12.06 6.42 -0.26
CA GLU A 38 -12.42 7.67 0.43
C GLU A 38 -12.11 8.93 -0.39
N ARG A 39 -11.24 8.82 -1.40
CA ARG A 39 -10.86 9.90 -2.32
C ARG A 39 -11.58 9.81 -3.66
N GLY A 40 -12.61 8.97 -3.78
CA GLY A 40 -13.32 8.74 -5.04
C GLY A 40 -12.49 8.01 -6.10
N GLY A 41 -11.38 7.38 -5.66
CA GLY A 41 -10.46 6.68 -6.53
C GLY A 41 -10.93 5.28 -6.96
N ARG A 42 -10.19 4.69 -7.89
CA ARG A 42 -10.46 3.34 -8.41
C ARG A 42 -9.45 2.33 -7.88
N VAL A 43 -9.95 1.18 -7.48
CA VAL A 43 -9.16 0.00 -7.14
C VAL A 43 -9.46 -1.04 -8.22
N SER A 44 -8.42 -1.51 -8.92
CA SER A 44 -8.58 -2.61 -9.88
C SER A 44 -8.89 -3.90 -9.15
N ASP A 45 -9.80 -4.73 -9.68
CA ASP A 45 -10.10 -6.06 -9.13
C ASP A 45 -8.82 -6.93 -9.07
N ASP A 46 -7.87 -6.71 -9.98
CA ASP A 46 -6.57 -7.39 -9.99
C ASP A 46 -5.75 -7.12 -8.72
N ALA A 47 -5.88 -5.93 -8.10
CA ALA A 47 -5.12 -5.59 -6.91
C ALA A 47 -5.57 -6.41 -5.70
N ASP A 48 -6.89 -6.59 -5.54
CA ASP A 48 -7.48 -7.40 -4.48
C ASP A 48 -7.15 -8.89 -4.71
N LEU A 49 -7.28 -9.37 -5.95
CA LEU A 49 -6.93 -10.75 -6.31
C LEU A 49 -5.46 -11.08 -6.04
N LEU A 50 -4.54 -10.19 -6.43
CA LEU A 50 -3.10 -10.38 -6.20
C LEU A 50 -2.75 -10.34 -4.71
N ALA A 51 -3.36 -9.42 -3.94
CA ALA A 51 -3.15 -9.35 -2.50
C ALA A 51 -3.64 -10.62 -1.78
N ASN A 52 -4.81 -11.15 -2.18
CA ASN A 52 -5.35 -12.40 -1.65
C ASN A 52 -4.41 -13.58 -1.96
N ARG A 53 -3.95 -13.70 -3.22
CA ARG A 53 -3.02 -14.77 -3.62
C ARG A 53 -1.71 -14.76 -2.81
N ILE A 54 -1.16 -13.59 -2.51
CA ILE A 54 0.05 -13.46 -1.69
C ILE A 54 -0.22 -13.93 -0.26
N SER A 55 -1.37 -13.53 0.31
CA SER A 55 -1.77 -13.95 1.66
C SER A 55 -1.95 -15.47 1.74
N GLU A 56 -2.61 -16.07 0.74
CA GLU A 56 -2.80 -17.53 0.63
C GLU A 56 -1.49 -18.29 0.50
N ALA A 57 -0.47 -17.69 -0.11
CA ALA A 57 0.88 -18.25 -0.21
C ALA A 57 1.71 -18.07 1.08
N GLY A 58 1.14 -17.51 2.15
CA GLY A 58 1.81 -17.25 3.41
C GLY A 58 2.70 -16.00 3.41
N GLY A 59 2.60 -15.16 2.36
CA GLY A 59 3.28 -13.87 2.29
C GLY A 59 2.45 -12.74 2.92
N THR A 60 3.07 -11.58 3.08
CA THR A 60 2.35 -10.36 3.49
C THR A 60 2.21 -9.41 2.30
N PRO A 61 1.00 -9.17 1.77
CA PRO A 61 0.81 -8.20 0.69
C PRO A 61 0.78 -6.78 1.22
N LEU A 62 1.52 -5.88 0.56
CA LEU A 62 1.35 -4.44 0.74
C LEU A 62 0.90 -3.81 -0.57
N LEU A 63 -0.04 -2.88 -0.51
CA LEU A 63 -0.43 -2.09 -1.67
C LEU A 63 0.34 -0.78 -1.71
N VAL A 64 0.54 -0.26 -2.92
CA VAL A 64 1.03 1.09 -3.19
C VAL A 64 -0.02 1.84 -4.00
N ALA A 65 -0.31 3.07 -3.62
CA ALA A 65 -1.26 3.94 -4.28
C ALA A 65 -0.74 5.37 -4.41
N VAL A 66 -1.30 6.10 -5.36
CA VAL A 66 -1.05 7.53 -5.56
C VAL A 66 -2.37 8.29 -5.69
N GLU A 67 -2.39 9.53 -5.23
CA GLU A 67 -3.36 10.56 -5.61
C GLU A 67 -2.57 11.69 -6.29
N ASP A 68 -2.92 11.99 -7.53
CA ASP A 68 -2.37 13.07 -8.35
C ASP A 68 -3.50 13.71 -9.19
N GLU A 69 -3.15 14.46 -10.25
CA GLU A 69 -4.12 15.11 -11.14
C GLU A 69 -5.11 14.14 -11.82
N GLU A 70 -4.77 12.84 -11.92
CA GLU A 70 -5.63 11.79 -12.47
C GLU A 70 -6.55 11.17 -11.40
N GLY A 71 -6.39 11.56 -10.14
CA GLY A 71 -7.12 11.05 -8.98
C GLY A 71 -6.43 9.88 -8.27
N ALA A 72 -7.07 9.40 -7.20
CA ALA A 72 -6.53 8.32 -6.39
C ALA A 72 -6.64 6.96 -7.11
N ARG A 73 -5.54 6.21 -7.15
CA ARG A 73 -5.49 4.86 -7.73
C ARG A 73 -4.43 3.99 -7.08
N VAL A 74 -4.70 2.68 -7.06
CA VAL A 74 -3.69 1.68 -6.74
C VAL A 74 -2.72 1.55 -7.91
N LEU A 75 -1.42 1.56 -7.62
CA LEU A 75 -0.34 1.35 -8.58
C LEU A 75 0.10 -0.12 -8.65
N GLY A 76 0.02 -0.86 -7.55
CA GLY A 76 0.38 -2.27 -7.54
C GLY A 76 0.50 -2.88 -6.15
N VAL A 77 0.89 -4.15 -6.13
CA VAL A 77 1.07 -4.97 -4.92
C VAL A 77 2.55 -5.34 -4.76
N ILE A 78 3.04 -5.27 -3.52
CA ILE A 78 4.35 -5.76 -3.08
C ILE A 78 4.13 -7.07 -2.32
N HIS A 79 4.76 -8.15 -2.77
CA HIS A 79 4.82 -9.41 -2.04
C HIS A 79 6.01 -9.38 -1.08
N LEU A 80 5.75 -9.29 0.23
CA LEU A 80 6.78 -9.51 1.23
C LEU A 80 6.90 -11.01 1.54
N LYS A 81 8.11 -11.54 1.37
CA LYS A 81 8.49 -12.87 1.82
C LYS A 81 9.41 -12.74 3.02
N ASP A 82 9.09 -13.47 4.08
CA ASP A 82 10.00 -13.57 5.22
C ASP A 82 11.25 -14.36 4.83
N VAL A 83 12.41 -13.80 5.14
CA VAL A 83 13.69 -14.47 5.00
C VAL A 83 14.02 -15.08 6.35
N VAL A 84 13.88 -16.41 6.47
CA VAL A 84 14.36 -17.13 7.64
C VAL A 84 15.89 -17.20 7.54
N LYS A 85 16.58 -16.60 8.51
CA LYS A 85 18.02 -16.76 8.70
C LYS A 85 18.28 -17.98 9.57
N GLU A 86 19.26 -18.80 9.22
CA GLU A 86 19.68 -19.92 10.07
C GLU A 86 20.08 -19.38 11.45
N GLY A 87 19.35 -19.80 12.50
CA GLY A 87 19.64 -19.44 13.90
C GLY A 87 18.53 -18.72 14.67
N MET A 88 17.43 -18.30 14.02
CA MET A 88 16.27 -17.76 14.75
C MET A 88 15.34 -18.90 15.19
N ARG A 89 15.20 -19.09 16.51
CA ARG A 89 14.23 -19.97 17.17
C ARG A 89 13.48 -19.20 18.23
#